data_AF-A0A329S052-F1
#
_entry.id   AF-A0A329S052-F1
#
_cell.length_a   1.000
_cell.length_b   1.000
_cell.length_c   1.000
_cell.angle_alpha   90.00
_cell.angle_beta   90.00
_cell.angle_gamma   90.00
#
_symmetry.space_group_name_H-M   'P 1'
#
loop_
_entity.id
_entity.type
_entity.pdbx_description
1 polymer ?
#
loop_
_entity_poly.entity_id
_entity_poly.type
_entity_poly.pdbx_seq_one_letter_code
_entity_poly.pdbx_strand_id
1 'polypeptide(L)' 'MDAREERTPGQKRFVVRCYQFMDSKEARAAFGIHRTRERVAKCLDITHGTVSTAMATYNADNTTDFEV' A
#
# COMPACT_ATOMS: atom_id res chain seq x y z
N MET A 1 21.71 6.88 9.89
CA MET A 1 21.00 5.59 10.01
C MET A 1 19.83 5.67 9.06
N ASP A 2 19.94 5.16 7.83
CA ASP A 2 18.82 5.13 6.89
C ASP A 2 18.94 3.89 6.00
N ALA A 3 18.96 2.72 6.63
CA ALA A 3 18.58 1.50 5.93
C ALA A 3 17.06 1.57 5.77
N ARG A 4 16.59 2.04 4.61
CA ARG A 4 15.19 1.85 4.21
C ARG A 4 14.93 0.35 4.29
N GLU A 5 14.24 -0.08 5.33
CA GLU A 5 14.00 -1.50 5.61
C GLU A 5 13.30 -2.11 4.39
N GLU A 6 14.07 -2.93 3.65
CA GLU A 6 13.63 -3.46 2.38
C GLU A 6 12.61 -4.55 2.66
N ARG A 7 11.34 -4.28 2.33
CA ARG A 7 10.25 -5.19 2.66
C ARG A 7 10.34 -6.50 1.90
N THR A 8 10.00 -7.58 2.59
CA THR A 8 9.85 -8.87 1.94
C THR A 8 8.70 -8.81 0.93
N PRO A 9 8.72 -9.66 -0.11
CA PRO A 9 7.71 -9.58 -1.16
C PRO A 9 6.31 -9.96 -0.68
N GLY A 10 6.23 -10.83 0.35
CA GLY A 10 4.98 -11.09 1.06
C GLY A 10 4.39 -9.85 1.74
N GLN A 11 5.23 -9.01 2.37
CA GLN A 11 4.80 -7.75 2.97
C GLN A 11 4.35 -6.73 1.91
N LYS A 12 5.04 -6.67 0.76
CA LYS A 12 4.63 -5.82 -0.37
C LYS A 12 3.25 -6.24 -0.91
N ARG A 13 3.02 -7.54 -1.10
CA ARG A 13 1.71 -8.09 -1.48
C ARG A 13 0.60 -7.77 -0.48
N PHE A 14 0.90 -7.90 0.81
CA PHE A 14 -0.07 -7.62 1.87
C PHE A 14 -0.52 -6.14 1.84
N VAL A 15 0.43 -5.22 1.71
CA VAL A 15 0.15 -3.77 1.62
C VAL A 15 -0.76 -3.44 0.43
N VAL A 16 -0.51 -4.04 -0.74
CA VAL A 16 -1.36 -3.80 -1.92
C VAL A 16 -2.77 -4.33 -1.73
N ARG A 17 -2.95 -5.51 -1.12
CA ARG A 17 -4.31 -6.02 -0.81
C ARG A 17 -5.04 -5.12 0.18
N CYS A 18 -4.36 -4.62 1.21
CA CYS A 18 -4.95 -3.66 2.14
C CYS A 18 -5.37 -2.37 1.43
N TYR A 19 -4.54 -1.86 0.51
CA TYR A 19 -4.90 -0.70 -0.30
C TYR A 19 -6.11 -0.98 -1.20
N GLN A 20 -6.12 -2.07 -1.97
CA GLN A 20 -7.24 -2.44 -2.84
C GLN A 20 -8.56 -2.62 -2.05
N PHE A 21 -8.49 -3.20 -0.86
CA PHE A 21 -9.64 -3.32 0.03
C PHE A 21 -10.17 -1.95 0.47
N MET A 22 -9.28 -1.02 0.86
CA MET A 22 -9.66 0.34 1.25
C MET A 22 -9.96 1.28 0.07
N ASP A 23 -9.55 0.92 -1.15
CA ASP A 23 -9.83 1.63 -2.39
C ASP A 23 -11.09 1.10 -3.10
N SER A 24 -11.71 0.05 -2.55
CA SER A 24 -13.02 -0.46 -2.98
C SER A 24 -14.09 0.62 -2.88
N LYS A 25 -15.14 0.52 -3.71
CA LYS A 25 -16.19 1.55 -3.86
C LYS A 25 -16.85 1.94 -2.52
N GLU A 26 -17.06 0.96 -1.64
CA GLU A 26 -17.63 1.15 -0.30
C GLU A 26 -16.66 1.91 0.62
N ALA A 27 -15.38 1.53 0.63
CA ALA A 27 -14.37 2.19 1.45
C ALA A 27 -14.01 3.60 0.92
N ARG A 28 -14.02 3.82 -0.39
CA ARG A 28 -13.89 5.15 -1.01
C ARG A 28 -15.03 6.08 -0.61
N ALA A 29 -16.27 5.58 -0.63
CA ALA A 29 -17.44 6.34 -0.20
C ALA A 29 -17.40 6.66 1.31
N ALA A 30 -16.93 5.71 2.12
CA ALA A 30 -16.84 5.88 3.57
C ALA A 30 -15.66 6.78 4.02
N PHE A 31 -14.54 6.79 3.30
CA PHE A 31 -13.29 7.36 3.81
C PHE A 31 -12.67 8.48 2.96
N GLY A 32 -13.08 8.64 1.70
CA GLY A 32 -12.49 9.60 0.77
C GLY A 32 -11.09 9.17 0.29
N ILE A 33 -10.86 9.19 -1.02
CA ILE A 33 -9.68 8.62 -1.71
C ILE A 33 -8.34 9.14 -1.15
N HIS A 34 -8.30 10.39 -0.70
CA HIS A 34 -7.08 10.99 -0.13
C HIS A 34 -6.67 10.39 1.23
N ARG A 35 -7.60 9.83 2.00
CA ARG A 35 -7.32 9.23 3.32
C ARG A 35 -6.96 7.76 3.26
N THR A 36 -7.14 7.10 2.11
CA THR A 36 -6.87 5.67 1.93
C THR A 36 -5.40 5.34 2.20
N ARG A 37 -4.45 6.12 1.66
CA ARG A 37 -3.01 5.88 1.87
C ARG A 37 -2.54 6.11 3.30
N GLU A 38 -2.98 7.20 3.93
CA GLU A 38 -2.67 7.48 5.34
C GLU A 38 -3.25 6.44 6.29
N ARG A 39 -4.44 5.92 5.99
CA ARG A 39 -5.04 4.84 6.78
C ARG A 39 -4.33 3.52 6.60
N VAL A 40 -3.93 3.15 5.37
CA VAL A 40 -3.08 1.98 5.13
C VAL A 40 -1.78 2.09 5.91
N ALA A 41 -1.17 3.28 5.89
CA ALA A 41 0.02 3.56 6.66
C ALA A 41 -0.20 3.35 8.17
N LYS A 42 -1.28 3.88 8.74
CA LYS A 42 -1.62 3.72 10.16
C LYS A 42 -2.01 2.30 10.55
N CYS A 43 -2.82 1.60 9.74
CA CYS A 43 -3.28 0.24 10.03
C CYS A 43 -2.15 -0.79 9.99
N LEU A 44 -1.14 -0.55 9.16
CA LEU A 44 0.02 -1.43 9.03
C LEU A 44 1.23 -0.98 9.86
N ASP A 45 1.10 0.15 10.56
CA ASP A 45 2.17 0.84 11.29
C ASP A 45 3.43 1.10 10.45
N ILE A 46 3.22 1.74 9.30
CA ILE A 46 4.26 2.01 8.32
C ILE A 46 4.20 3.45 7.80
N THR A 47 5.30 3.91 7.19
CA THR A 47 5.33 5.26 6.61
C THR A 47 4.42 5.39 5.38
N HIS A 48 3.80 6.55 5.22
CA HIS A 48 3.05 6.92 4.02
C HIS A 48 3.89 6.83 2.73
N GLY A 49 5.19 7.13 2.84
CA GLY A 49 6.15 6.99 1.75
C GLY A 49 6.21 5.56 1.22
N THR A 50 6.21 4.56 2.10
CA THR A 50 6.26 3.16 1.66
C THR A 50 4.97 2.70 0.99
N VAL A 51 3.81 3.19 1.42
CA VAL A 51 2.53 2.94 0.73
C VAL A 51 2.55 3.59 -0.65
N SER A 52 3.06 4.81 -0.76
CA SER A 52 3.17 5.53 -2.03
C SER A 52 4.10 4.83 -3.03
N THR A 53 5.26 4.34 -2.57
CA THR A 53 6.20 3.57 -3.42
C THR A 53 5.58 2.25 -3.88
N ALA A 54 4.96 1.49 -2.99
CA ALA A 54 4.31 0.22 -3.36
C ALA A 54 3.19 0.42 -4.39
N MET A 55 2.41 1.50 -4.25
CA MET A 55 1.36 1.85 -5.21
C MET A 55 1.93 2.37 -6.53
N ALA A 56 3.06 3.07 -6.52
CA ALA A 56 3.72 3.50 -7.75
C ALA A 56 4.23 2.30 -8.55
N THR A 57 4.84 1.32 -7.89
CA THR A 57 5.26 0.04 -8.52
C THR A 57 4.06 -0.73 -9.07
N TYR A 58 2.99 -0.86 -8.27
CA TYR A 58 1.75 -1.50 -8.74
C TYR A 58 1.15 -0.81 -9.96
N ASN A 59 1.08 0.53 -10.00
CA ASN A 59 0.53 1.26 -11.13
C ASN A 59 1.39 1.18 -12.40
N ALA A 60 2.70 0.98 -12.26
CA ALA A 60 3.63 0.87 -13.39
C ALA A 60 3.48 -0.49 -14.09
N ASP A 61 3.38 -1.57 -13.32
CA ASP A 61 3.41 -2.93 -13.87
C ASP A 61 2.03 -3.62 -13.86
N ASN A 62 1.02 -2.99 -13.24
CA ASN A 62 -0.35 -3.48 -13.02
C ASN A 62 -0.42 -4.91 -12.42
N THR A 63 0.67 -5.34 -11.79
CA THR A 63 0.84 -6.67 -11.22
C THR A 63 1.04 -6.60 -9.71
N THR A 64 0.50 -7.59 -9.02
CA THR A 64 0.73 -7.81 -7.59
C THR A 64 1.77 -8.91 -7.33
N ASP A 65 2.43 -9.43 -8.37
CA ASP A 65 3.56 -10.34 -8.22
C ASP A 65 4.82 -9.57 -7.87
N PHE A 66 4.92 -9.22 -6.60
CA PHE A 66 6.21 -8.98 -5.99
C PHE A 66 6.83 -10.37 -5.80
N GLU A 67 7.72 -10.80 -6.70
CA GLU A 67 8.44 -12.09 -6.63
C GLU A 67 8.94 -12.35 -5.20
N VAL A 68 8.68 -13.57 -4.66
CA VAL A 68 8.92 -14.01 -3.26
C VAL A 68 10.37 -13.94 -2.83
#